data_AF-A0A9P6YU53-F1
#
_entry.id   AF-A0A9P6YU53-F1
#
_cell.length_a   1.000
_cell.length_b   1.000
_cell.length_c   1.000
_cell.angle_alpha   90.00
_cell.angle_beta   90.00
_cell.angle_gamma   90.00
#
_symmetry.space_group_name_H-M   'P 1'
#
loop_
_entity.id
_entity.type
_entity.pdbx_description
1 polymer ?
#
loop_
_entity_poly.entity_id
_entity_poly.type
_entity_poly.pdbx_seq_one_letter_code
_entity_poly.pdbx_strand_id
1 'polypeptide(L)' 'MPNRIRSNGMSIALLINQFVSTTIAAIFLPTGGHYGYASMVVCWAACTFVFFLVAALWLPETKGKSLEEIEARFAGKRG' A
#
# COMPACT_ATOMS: atom_id res chain seq x y z
N MET A 1 16.93 -5.52 18.84
CA MET A 1 16.41 -4.14 18.70
C MET A 1 15.77 -3.94 17.32
N PRO A 2 14.54 -4.43 17.10
CA PRO A 2 13.75 -4.24 15.86
C PRO A 2 13.23 -2.81 15.62
N ASN A 3 13.37 -1.89 16.61
CA ASN A 3 12.83 -0.53 16.53
C ASN A 3 13.46 0.39 15.46
N ARG A 4 14.71 0.14 15.02
CA ARG A 4 15.37 0.99 14.01
C ARG A 4 14.76 0.84 12.61
N ILE A 5 14.37 -0.38 12.22
CA ILE A 5 13.77 -0.65 10.90
C ILE A 5 12.32 -0.17 10.87
N ARG A 6 11.60 -0.26 12.00
CA ARG A 6 10.22 0.19 12.10
C ARG A 6 10.05 1.67 11.79
N SER A 7 10.93 2.54 12.29
CA SER A 7 10.86 3.99 12.02
C SER A 7 11.09 4.30 10.54
N ASN A 8 12.13 3.70 9.93
CA ASN A 8 12.43 3.91 8.51
C ASN A 8 11.37 3.29 7.58
N GLY A 9 10.84 2.11 7.92
CA GLY A 9 9.74 1.50 7.17
C GLY A 9 8.47 2.35 7.23
N MET A 10 8.16 2.90 8.40
CA MET A 10 7.03 3.80 8.58
C MET A 10 7.21 5.12 7.81
N SER A 11 8.41 5.71 7.80
CA SER A 11 8.65 6.97 7.07
C SER A 11 8.53 6.79 5.55
N ILE A 12 9.02 5.68 4.99
CA ILE A 12 8.85 5.36 3.57
C ILE A 12 7.37 5.18 3.23
N ALA A 13 6.64 4.41 4.04
CA ALA A 13 5.20 4.21 3.85
C ALA A 13 4.44 5.55 3.88
N LEU A 14 4.78 6.43 4.82
CA LEU A 14 4.18 7.76 4.94
C LEU A 14 4.50 8.64 3.73
N LEU A 15 5.76 8.65 3.28
CA LEU A 15 6.19 9.44 2.14
C LEU A 15 5.48 9.00 0.85
N ILE A 16 5.38 7.69 0.61
CA ILE A 16 4.63 7.15 -0.53
C ILE A 16 3.16 7.53 -0.43
N ASN A 17 2.54 7.36 0.74
CA ASN A 17 1.14 7.72 0.95
C ASN A 17 0.89 9.21 0.64
N GLN A 18 1.79 10.10 1.09
CA GLN A 18 1.63 11.51 0.81
C GLN A 18 1.81 11.84 -0.67
N PHE A 19 2.83 11.27 -1.31
CA PHE A 19 3.06 11.49 -2.73
C PHE A 19 1.84 11.06 -3.57
N VAL A 20 1.29 9.88 -3.29
CA VAL A 20 0.10 9.35 -3.96
C VAL A 20 -1.12 10.24 -3.68
N SER A 21 -1.35 10.62 -2.42
CA SER A 21 -2.48 11.48 -2.03
C SER A 21 -2.44 12.84 -2.72
N THR A 22 -1.27 13.48 -2.74
CA THR A 22 -1.09 14.78 -3.42
C THR A 22 -1.27 14.64 -4.94
N THR A 23 -0.77 13.56 -5.53
CA THR A 23 -0.94 13.30 -6.96
C THR A 23 -2.41 13.13 -7.32
N ILE A 24 -3.16 12.34 -6.52
CA ILE A 24 -4.60 12.15 -6.68
C ILE A 24 -5.30 13.51 -6.61
N ALA A 25 -5.02 14.32 -5.59
CA ALA A 25 -5.64 15.65 -5.45
C ALA A 25 -5.39 16.55 -6.67
N ALA A 26 -4.19 16.49 -7.26
CA ALA A 26 -3.83 17.27 -8.45
C ALA A 26 -4.57 16.82 -9.71
N ILE A 27 -4.78 15.50 -9.89
CA ILE A 27 -5.40 14.96 -11.11
C ILE A 27 -6.91 14.73 -10.99
N PHE A 28 -7.46 14.75 -9.77
CA PHE A 28 -8.86 14.39 -9.51
C PHE A 28 -9.84 15.31 -10.26
N LEU A 29 -9.74 16.62 -10.03
CA LEU A 29 -10.63 17.60 -10.64
C LEU A 29 -10.46 17.71 -12.16
N PRO A 30 -9.23 17.76 -12.73
CA PRO A 30 -9.04 17.77 -14.18
C PRO A 30 -9.62 16.54 -14.88
N THR A 31 -9.39 15.34 -14.32
CA THR A 31 -9.87 14.10 -14.95
C THR A 31 -11.39 14.02 -14.92
N GLY A 32 -12.03 14.39 -13.81
CA GLY A 32 -13.48 14.47 -13.71
C GLY A 32 -14.10 15.46 -14.70
N GLY A 33 -13.41 16.58 -14.97
CA GLY A 33 -13.84 17.59 -15.94
C GLY A 33 -13.69 17.18 -17.41
N HIS A 34 -12.63 16.44 -17.76
CA HIS A 34 -12.35 16.05 -19.15
C HIS A 34 -12.94 14.69 -19.57
N TYR A 35 -12.95 13.71 -18.66
CA TYR A 35 -13.31 12.31 -18.96
C TYR A 35 -14.54 11.81 -18.17
N GLY A 36 -15.12 12.66 -17.31
CA GLY A 36 -16.24 12.31 -16.45
C GLY A 36 -15.87 11.42 -15.26
N TYR A 37 -16.65 11.49 -14.18
CA TYR A 37 -16.36 10.77 -12.93
C TYR A 37 -16.43 9.24 -13.05
N ALA A 38 -17.14 8.70 -14.06
CA ALA A 38 -17.22 7.25 -14.29
C ALA A 38 -15.83 6.63 -14.57
N SER A 39 -14.96 7.34 -15.30
CA SER A 39 -13.58 6.91 -15.55
C SER A 39 -12.77 6.77 -14.25
N MET A 40 -13.00 7.65 -13.27
CA MET A 40 -12.31 7.62 -11.98
C MET A 40 -12.76 6.43 -11.13
N VAL A 41 -14.05 6.12 -11.13
CA VAL A 41 -14.62 4.98 -10.40
C VAL A 41 -14.06 3.66 -10.93
N VAL A 42 -14.00 3.48 -12.26
CA VAL A 42 -13.43 2.27 -12.87
C VAL A 42 -11.94 2.14 -12.54
N CYS A 43 -11.19 3.24 -12.61
CA CYS A 43 -9.79 3.27 -12.20
C CYS A 43 -9.60 2.85 -10.73
N TRP A 44 -10.41 3.39 -9.81
CA TRP A 44 -10.34 3.04 -8.40
C TRP A 44 -10.74 1.59 -8.11
N ALA A 45 -11.73 1.08 -8.82
CA ALA A 45 -12.15 -0.32 -8.74
C ALA A 45 -11.01 -1.25 -9.17
N ALA A 46 -10.31 -0.93 -10.27
CA ALA A 46 -9.15 -1.69 -10.71
C ALA A 46 -8.01 -1.67 -9.67
N CYS A 47 -7.67 -0.48 -9.13
CA CYS A 47 -6.67 -0.36 -8.06
C CYS A 47 -7.04 -1.17 -6.81
N THR A 48 -8.31 -1.11 -6.41
CA THR A 48 -8.82 -1.87 -5.25
C THR A 48 -8.74 -3.38 -5.49
N PHE A 49 -9.08 -3.83 -6.69
CA PHE A 49 -8.98 -5.23 -7.07
C PHE A 49 -7.53 -5.73 -7.03
N VAL A 50 -6.59 -4.95 -7.58
CA VAL A 50 -5.15 -5.25 -7.50
C VAL A 50 -4.68 -5.31 -6.05
N PHE A 51 -5.07 -4.33 -5.22
CA PHE A 51 -4.76 -4.34 -3.79
C PHE A 51 -5.30 -5.59 -3.09
N PHE A 52 -6.53 -5.99 -3.39
CA PHE A 52 -7.13 -7.20 -2.85
C PHE A 52 -6.33 -8.45 -3.23
N LEU A 53 -5.94 -8.60 -4.50
CA LEU A 53 -5.11 -9.73 -4.93
C LEU A 53 -3.76 -9.75 -4.21
N VAL A 54 -3.13 -8.58 -4.07
CA VAL A 54 -1.86 -8.45 -3.35
C VAL A 54 -2.02 -8.85 -1.89
N ALA A 55 -3.06 -8.36 -1.22
CA ALA A 55 -3.34 -8.67 0.18
C ALA A 55 -3.69 -10.15 0.37
N ALA A 56 -4.50 -10.74 -0.51
CA ALA A 56 -4.94 -12.13 -0.39
C ALA A 56 -3.80 -13.14 -0.65
N LEU A 57 -2.90 -12.85 -1.60
CA LEU A 57 -1.85 -13.80 -2.02
C LEU A 57 -0.50 -13.58 -1.33
N TRP A 58 -0.11 -12.32 -1.09
CA TRP A 58 1.24 -11.99 -0.63
C TRP A 58 1.31 -11.49 0.81
N LEU A 59 0.23 -10.92 1.36
CA LEU A 59 0.25 -10.43 2.74
C LEU A 59 -0.10 -11.57 3.71
N PRO A 60 0.85 -12.02 4.54
CA PRO A 60 0.54 -13.04 5.52
C PRO A 60 -0.21 -12.47 6.71
N GLU A 61 -0.99 -13.33 7.37
CA GLU A 61 -1.65 -12.98 8.62
C GLU A 61 -0.62 -12.56 9.68
N THR A 62 -0.73 -11.32 10.15
CA THR A 62 0.14 -10.72 11.18
C THR A 62 -0.55 -10.64 12.54
N LYS A 63 -1.85 -10.93 12.63
CA LYS A 63 -2.59 -10.89 13.90
C LYS A 63 -2.08 -11.95 14.88
N GLY A 64 -1.85 -11.52 16.11
CA GLY A 64 -1.42 -12.39 17.22
C GLY A 64 0.04 -12.84 17.18
N LYS A 65 0.85 -12.32 16.24
CA LYS A 65 2.27 -12.65 16.11
C LYS A 65 3.17 -11.55 16.66
N SER A 66 4.31 -11.93 17.21
CA SER A 66 5.33 -10.98 17.62
C SER A 66 6.09 -10.41 16.40
N LEU A 67 6.71 -9.23 16.54
CA LEU A 67 7.54 -8.64 15.48
C LEU A 67 8.69 -9.57 15.07
N GLU A 68 9.26 -10.31 16.02
CA GLU A 68 10.37 -11.24 15.79
C GLU A 68 9.93 -12.47 14.98
N GLU A 69 8.72 -12.99 15.24
CA GLU A 69 8.12 -14.07 14.44
C GLU A 69 7.82 -13.63 13.00
N ILE A 70 7.36 -12.39 12.83
CA ILE A 70 7.12 -11.81 11.51
C ILE A 70 8.46 -11.67 10.76
N GLU A 71 9.47 -11.07 11.38
CA GLU A 71 10.81 -10.92 10.80
C GLU A 71 11.43 -12.28 10.44
N ALA A 72 11.36 -13.27 11.33
CA ALA A 72 11.89 -14.62 11.08
C ALA A 72 11.23 -15.29 9.86
N ARG A 73 9.90 -15.11 9.70
CA ARG A 73 9.13 -15.64 8.56
C ARG A 73 9.52 -15.00 7.22
N PHE A 74 10.04 -13.77 7.23
CA PHE A 74 10.55 -13.10 6.03
C PHE A 74 12.06 -13.30 5.83
N ALA A 75 12.84 -13.46 6.90
CA ALA A 75 14.29 -13.72 6.84
C ALA A 75 14.63 -15.09 6.23
N GLY A 76 13.77 -16.10 6.42
CA GLY A 76 13.94 -17.44 5.84
C GLY A 76 13.55 -17.59 4.36
N LYS A 77 13.12 -16.51 3.68
CA LYS A 77 12.76 -16.52 2.24
C LYS A 77 13.88 -16.06 1.30
N ARG A 78 15.15 -16.13 1.74
CA ARG A 78 16.32 -16.11 0.84
C ARG A 78 16.61 -17.54 0.38
N GLY A 79 15.86 -18.00 -0.60
CA GLY A 79 16.18 -19.13 -1.48
C GLY A 79 16.09 -18.64 -2.91
#